data_AF-A0A559KFV3-F1
#
_entry.id   AF-A0A559KFV3-F1
#
_cell.length_a   1.000
_cell.length_b   1.000
_cell.length_c   1.000
_cell.angle_alpha   90.00
_cell.angle_beta   90.00
_cell.angle_gamma   90.00
#
_symmetry.space_group_name_H-M   'P 1'
#
loop_
_entity.id
_entity.type
_entity.pdbx_description
1 polymer ?
#
loop_
_entity_poly.entity_id
_entity_poly.type
_entity_poly.pdbx_seq_one_letter_code
_entity_poly.pdbx_strand_id
1 'polypeptide(L)'
;MGSTYYETPNIDRLAASGMVFPSAYACPNCARSACTLRVPMCVAPGAALRHKAWKLIEFFEDGRLELYNLETDIGERVNQASALPEKTRELHVLMLQWREAVGAPMPLGENPLYGP
;
A
#
# COMPACT_ATOMS: atom_id res chain seq x y z
N MET A 1 21.21 14.96 -23.59
CA MET A 1 21.04 13.55 -24.01
C MET A 1 22.19 12.75 -23.42
N GLY A 2 21.89 11.58 -22.86
CA GLY A 2 22.86 10.64 -22.27
C GLY A 2 23.52 11.10 -20.97
N SER A 3 23.70 10.19 -20.01
CA SER A 3 24.64 10.41 -18.89
C SER A 3 26.04 10.06 -19.35
N THR A 4 27.04 10.93 -19.13
CA THR A 4 28.44 10.70 -19.52
C THR A 4 29.15 9.58 -18.75
N TYR A 5 28.48 9.03 -17.73
CA TYR A 5 29.05 8.02 -16.84
C TYR A 5 28.76 6.58 -17.30
N TYR A 6 27.69 6.35 -18.06
CA TYR A 6 27.34 5.03 -18.61
C TYR A 6 27.19 5.14 -20.13
N GLU A 7 28.12 4.53 -20.87
CA GLU A 7 28.04 4.46 -22.32
C GLU A 7 26.98 3.44 -22.72
N THR A 8 25.88 3.89 -23.32
CA THR A 8 24.78 3.03 -23.76
C THR A 8 24.45 3.27 -25.23
N PRO A 9 25.35 2.89 -26.16
CA PRO A 9 25.27 3.28 -27.57
C PRO A 9 23.98 2.83 -28.27
N ASN A 10 23.39 1.73 -27.83
CA ASN A 10 22.12 1.24 -28.38
C ASN A 10 20.91 2.05 -27.92
N ILE A 11 20.90 2.51 -26.67
CA ILE A 11 19.83 3.35 -26.10
C ILE A 11 19.94 4.75 -26.67
N ASP A 12 21.14 5.29 -26.79
CA ASP A 12 21.39 6.61 -27.39
C ASP A 12 20.97 6.66 -28.85
N ARG A 13 21.21 5.58 -29.62
CA ARG A 13 20.72 5.45 -30.99
C ARG A 13 19.19 5.47 -31.08
N LEU A 14 18.51 4.80 -30.15
CA LEU A 14 17.04 4.80 -30.08
C LEU A 14 16.51 6.19 -29.69
N ALA A 15 17.15 6.84 -28.72
CA ALA A 15 16.81 8.19 -28.28
C ALA A 15 17.00 9.23 -29.39
N ALA A 16 18.03 9.08 -30.23
CA ALA A 16 18.28 9.95 -31.37
C ALA A 16 17.21 9.83 -32.48
N SER A 17 16.60 8.64 -32.62
CA SER A 17 15.50 8.41 -33.57
C SER A 17 14.10 8.73 -33.02
N GLY A 18 13.98 9.03 -31.72
CA GLY A 18 12.72 9.24 -31.03
C GLY A 18 12.32 10.71 -30.88
N MET A 19 11.06 10.95 -30.52
CA MET A 19 10.55 12.28 -30.17
C MET A 19 10.66 12.51 -28.66
N VAL A 20 11.06 13.73 -28.24
CA VAL A 20 11.21 14.10 -26.82
C VAL A 20 9.94 14.80 -26.33
N PHE A 21 9.29 14.23 -25.31
CA PHE A 21 8.17 14.88 -24.63
C PHE A 21 8.70 15.63 -23.39
N PRO A 22 8.66 16.97 -23.35
CA PRO A 22 9.19 17.75 -22.23
C PRO A 22 8.29 17.73 -20.99
N SER A 23 7.04 17.27 -21.13
CA SER A 23 6.10 17.12 -20.03
C SER A 23 5.52 15.72 -20.06
N ALA A 24 5.93 14.89 -19.10
CA ALA A 24 5.31 13.62 -18.81
C ALA A 24 4.57 13.75 -17.48
N TYR A 25 3.25 13.63 -17.50
CA TYR A 25 2.49 13.38 -16.28
C TYR A 25 2.73 11.93 -15.87
N ALA A 26 3.86 11.68 -15.22
CA ALA A 26 4.10 10.44 -14.52
C ALA A 26 3.38 10.52 -13.17
N CYS A 27 2.34 9.71 -12.97
CA CYS A 27 1.97 9.27 -11.64
C CYS A 27 2.53 7.84 -11.50
N PRO A 28 3.78 7.66 -11.04
CA PRO A 28 4.35 6.34 -10.91
C PRO A 28 3.81 5.69 -9.63
N ASN A 29 2.59 5.15 -9.66
CA ASN A 29 2.15 4.20 -8.64
C ASN A 29 2.63 2.78 -8.97
N CYS A 30 3.95 2.64 -9.11
CA CYS A 30 4.66 1.41 -8.85
C CYS A 30 5.71 1.74 -7.78
N ALA A 31 5.24 1.95 -6.55
CA ALA A 31 6.15 2.11 -5.41
C ALA A 31 6.88 0.78 -5.21
N ARG A 32 8.16 0.80 -5.57
CA ARG A 32 9.14 -0.28 -5.41
C ARG A 32 9.19 -0.69 -3.94
N SER A 33 9.37 -1.99 -3.71
CA SER A 33 9.38 -2.72 -2.43
C SER A 33 10.52 -2.35 -1.45
N ALA A 34 10.94 -1.09 -1.41
CA ALA A 34 11.99 -0.60 -0.51
C ALA A 34 11.62 0.80 0.01
N CYS A 35 10.52 0.88 0.77
CA CYS A 35 10.26 2.00 1.67
C CYS A 35 10.71 1.57 3.07
N THR A 36 11.99 1.82 3.39
CA THR A 36 12.52 1.68 4.75
C THR A 36 13.01 3.05 5.21
N LEU A 37 12.52 3.45 6.39
CA LEU A 37 12.85 4.64 7.18
C LEU A 37 12.46 6.03 6.64
N ARG A 38 11.47 6.60 7.33
CA ARG A 38 11.30 8.04 7.61
C ARG A 38 10.75 8.92 6.48
N VAL A 39 9.66 8.47 5.87
CA VAL A 39 8.61 9.37 5.33
C VAL A 39 7.31 9.09 6.09
N PRO A 40 6.59 10.10 6.61
CA PRO A 40 5.31 9.91 7.32
C PRO A 40 4.16 9.51 6.36
N MET A 41 4.48 9.00 5.18
CA MET A 41 3.53 8.70 4.11
C MET A 41 3.91 7.44 3.32
N CYS A 42 4.45 6.41 4.00
CA CYS A 42 4.33 5.04 3.53
C CYS A 42 3.30 4.34 4.43
N VAL A 43 2.28 3.79 3.81
CA VAL A 43 1.18 3.08 4.48
C VAL A 43 1.79 2.03 5.39
N ALA A 44 1.57 2.16 6.70
CA ALA A 44 1.96 1.15 7.66
C ALA A 44 1.49 -0.23 7.17
N PRO A 45 2.30 -1.29 7.30
CA PRO A 45 1.93 -2.61 6.82
C PRO A 45 0.56 -2.94 7.38
N GLY A 46 -0.38 -3.25 6.50
CA GLY A 46 -1.77 -3.43 6.88
C GLY A 46 -2.53 -4.24 5.84
N ALA A 47 -3.63 -4.84 6.26
CA ALA A 47 -4.56 -5.52 5.39
C ALA A 47 -5.85 -4.72 5.28
N ALA A 48 -6.43 -4.70 4.08
CA ALA A 48 -7.75 -4.16 3.86
C ALA A 48 -8.69 -5.24 3.32
N LEU A 49 -9.87 -5.37 3.93
CA LEU A 49 -10.96 -6.22 3.46
C LEU A 49 -12.11 -5.32 3.04
N ARG A 50 -12.52 -5.42 1.79
CA ARG A 50 -13.77 -4.82 1.32
C ARG A 50 -14.84 -5.89 1.20
N HIS A 51 -15.90 -5.78 1.99
CA HIS A 51 -17.06 -6.66 1.91
C HIS A 51 -18.32 -5.82 1.69
N LYS A 52 -18.82 -5.80 0.44
CA LYS A 52 -19.97 -5.00 0.00
C LYS A 52 -19.75 -3.50 0.27
N ALA A 53 -20.59 -2.91 1.13
CA ALA A 53 -20.55 -1.52 1.56
C ALA A 53 -19.44 -1.21 2.58
N TRP A 54 -18.86 -2.24 3.20
CA TRP A 54 -17.95 -2.07 4.32
C TRP A 54 -16.50 -2.26 3.90
N LYS A 55 -15.63 -1.42 4.42
CA LYS A 55 -14.18 -1.53 4.29
C LYS A 55 -13.57 -1.60 5.68
N LEU A 56 -12.92 -2.71 5.99
CA LEU A 56 -12.13 -2.91 7.19
C LEU A 56 -10.66 -2.76 6.85
N ILE A 57 -9.92 -1.98 7.63
CA ILE A 57 -8.48 -1.82 7.53
C ILE A 57 -7.86 -2.24 8.87
N GLU A 58 -6.88 -3.13 8.82
CA GLU A 58 -6.08 -3.55 9.96
C GLU A 58 -4.64 -3.12 9.71
N PHE A 59 -4.04 -2.42 10.67
CA PHE A 59 -2.63 -2.07 10.60
C PHE A 59 -1.82 -2.98 11.53
N PHE A 60 -0.79 -3.63 10.99
CA PHE A 60 0.02 -4.63 11.67
C PHE A 60 1.04 -4.06 12.66
N GLU A 61 1.38 -2.77 12.55
CA GLU A 61 2.29 -2.11 13.50
C GLU A 61 1.66 -2.01 14.90
N ASP A 62 0.40 -1.59 14.98
CA ASP A 62 -0.28 -1.31 16.26
C ASP A 62 -1.51 -2.19 16.52
N GLY A 63 -1.90 -3.03 15.56
CA GLY A 63 -3.14 -3.82 15.63
C GLY A 63 -4.42 -2.98 15.57
N ARG A 64 -4.34 -1.71 15.14
CA ARG A 64 -5.51 -0.83 15.06
C ARG A 64 -6.46 -1.33 13.96
N LEU A 65 -7.76 -1.28 14.25
CA LEU A 65 -8.82 -1.62 13.31
C LEU A 65 -9.62 -0.37 12.97
N GLU A 66 -9.79 -0.11 11.68
CA GLU A 66 -10.60 0.98 11.16
C GLU A 66 -11.71 0.44 10.27
N LEU A 67 -12.94 0.86 10.52
CA LEU A 67 -14.12 0.43 9.77
C LEU A 67 -14.76 1.64 9.10
N TYR A 68 -14.92 1.56 7.78
CA TYR A 68 -15.53 2.61 6.98
C TYR A 68 -16.74 2.06 6.22
N ASN A 69 -17.80 2.87 6.13
CA ASN A 69 -18.97 2.60 5.30
C ASN A 69 -18.87 3.43 4.02
N LEU A 70 -18.62 2.73 2.90
CA LEU A 70 -18.42 3.35 1.59
C LEU A 70 -19.73 3.82 0.92
N GLU A 71 -20.90 3.40 1.40
CA GLU A 71 -22.19 3.88 0.89
C GLU A 71 -22.50 5.28 1.40
N THR A 72 -22.21 5.54 2.67
CA THR A 72 -22.49 6.82 3.31
C THR A 72 -21.29 7.76 3.30
N ASP A 73 -20.08 7.22 3.26
CA ASP A 73 -18.83 7.97 3.39
C ASP A 73 -17.75 7.42 2.44
N ILE A 74 -17.87 7.76 1.16
CA ILE A 74 -16.87 7.40 0.13
C ILE A 74 -15.49 7.99 0.40
N GLY A 75 -15.40 9.04 1.23
CA GLY A 75 -14.16 9.72 1.57
C GLY A 75 -13.38 9.12 2.73
N GLU A 76 -13.86 8.03 3.35
CA GLU A 76 -13.20 7.35 4.48
C GLU A 76 -12.84 8.31 5.62
N ARG A 77 -13.75 9.23 5.95
CA ARG A 77 -13.51 10.31 6.91
C ARG A 77 -13.90 9.92 8.33
N VAL A 78 -14.88 9.02 8.47
CA VAL A 78 -15.45 8.64 9.77
C VAL A 78 -15.16 7.17 10.07
N ASN A 79 -14.25 6.94 11.01
CA ASN A 79 -14.00 5.61 11.55
C ASN A 79 -15.18 5.18 12.44
N GLN A 80 -15.89 4.12 12.01
CA GLN A 80 -17.03 3.52 12.72
C GLN A 80 -16.66 2.27 13.54
N ALA A 81 -15.37 1.94 13.66
CA ALA A 81 -14.92 0.72 14.33
C ALA A 81 -15.39 0.64 15.80
N SER A 82 -15.34 1.78 16.52
CA SER A 82 -15.82 1.89 17.91
C SER A 82 -17.34 1.95 18.02
N ALA A 83 -18.03 2.41 16.97
CA ALA A 83 -19.48 2.54 16.96
C ALA A 83 -20.18 1.19 16.69
N LEU A 84 -19.56 0.32 15.89
CA LEU A 84 -20.11 -0.99 15.50
C LEU A 84 -19.12 -2.13 15.77
N PRO A 85 -18.81 -2.42 17.05
CA PRO A 85 -17.80 -3.43 17.40
C PRO A 85 -18.17 -4.84 16.94
N GLU A 86 -19.47 -5.18 16.86
CA GLU A 86 -19.93 -6.48 16.37
C GLU A 86 -19.62 -6.65 14.88
N LYS A 87 -19.87 -5.62 14.06
CA LYS A 87 -19.59 -5.64 12.62
C LYS A 87 -18.09 -5.69 12.35
N THR A 88 -17.31 -4.94 13.13
CA THR A 88 -15.84 -4.99 13.07
C THR A 88 -15.32 -6.39 13.33
N ARG A 89 -15.83 -7.10 14.36
CA ARG A 89 -15.43 -8.48 14.67
C ARG A 89 -15.82 -9.46 13.57
N GLU A 90 -17.03 -9.36 13.03
CA GLU A 90 -17.50 -10.21 11.92
C GLU A 90 -16.56 -10.10 10.71
N LEU A 91 -16.24 -8.87 10.30
CA LEU A 91 -15.34 -8.62 9.18
C LEU A 91 -13.90 -9.03 9.47
N HIS A 92 -13.45 -8.89 10.72
CA HIS A 92 -12.13 -9.33 11.14
C HIS A 92 -12.00 -10.86 11.08
N VAL A 93 -13.02 -11.60 11.52
CA VAL A 93 -13.05 -13.07 11.37
C VAL A 93 -13.02 -13.49 9.89
N LEU A 94 -13.79 -12.82 9.03
CA LEU A 94 -13.76 -13.06 7.59
C LEU A 94 -12.37 -12.79 7.00
N MET A 95 -11.69 -11.73 7.47
CA MET A 95 -10.33 -11.41 7.05
C MET A 95 -9.34 -12.50 7.47
N LEU A 96 -9.42 -13.01 8.71
CA LEU A 96 -8.58 -14.11 9.18
C LEU A 96 -8.81 -15.40 8.38
N GLN A 97 -10.07 -15.77 8.14
CA GLN A 97 -10.41 -16.94 7.32
C GLN A 97 -9.85 -16.82 5.90
N TRP A 98 -9.94 -15.63 5.30
CA TRP A 98 -9.35 -15.38 3.98
C TRP A 98 -7.81 -15.46 4.00
N ARG A 99 -7.17 -14.94 5.05
CA ARG A 99 -5.71 -15.04 5.24
C ARG A 99 -5.24 -16.49 5.30
N GLU A 100 -5.94 -17.33 6.07
CA GLU A 100 -5.65 -18.76 6.17
C GLU A 100 -5.85 -19.45 4.81
N ALA A 101 -6.94 -19.13 4.10
CA ALA A 101 -7.24 -19.73 2.80
C ALA A 101 -6.20 -19.39 1.72
N VAL A 102 -5.66 -18.17 1.74
CA VAL A 102 -4.64 -17.72 0.77
C VAL A 102 -3.22 -18.10 1.19
N GLY A 103 -3.02 -18.49 2.45
CA GLY A 103 -1.68 -18.80 2.98
C GLY A 103 -0.77 -17.57 2.94
N ALA A 104 -1.32 -16.39 3.24
CA ALA A 104 -0.58 -15.13 3.14
C ALA A 104 0.60 -15.12 4.15
N PRO A 105 1.87 -14.97 3.69
CA PRO A 105 3.00 -14.87 4.60
C PRO A 105 2.93 -13.54 5.36
N MET A 106 2.66 -13.60 6.66
CA MET A 106 2.78 -12.42 7.53
C MET A 106 4.25 -12.17 7.88
N PRO A 107 4.66 -10.89 8.02
CA PRO A 107 5.96 -10.57 8.59
C PRO A 107 6.01 -11.09 10.03
N LEU A 108 6.77 -12.17 10.24
CA LEU A 108 6.96 -12.80 11.54
C LEU A 108 8.05 -12.02 12.29
N GLY A 109 7.62 -10.99 13.02
CA GLY A 109 8.43 -10.33 14.05
C GLY A 109 9.06 -9.00 13.64
N GLU A 110 9.37 -8.20 14.68
CA GLU A 110 10.16 -6.99 14.58
C GLU A 110 11.55 -7.33 14.01
N ASN A 111 12.06 -6.51 13.10
CA ASN A 111 13.39 -6.72 12.56
C ASN A 111 14.44 -6.41 13.66
N PRO A 112 15.21 -7.39 14.15
CA PRO A 112 16.18 -7.18 15.23
C PRO A 112 17.38 -6.30 14.82
N LEU A 113 17.52 -5.98 13.53
CA LEU A 113 18.52 -5.05 12.99
C LEU A 113 18.01 -3.60 12.90
N TYR A 114 16.78 -3.33 13.36
CA TYR A 114 16.22 -1.98 13.40
C TYR A 114 16.82 -1.20 14.58
N GLY A 115 17.88 -0.43 14.31
CA GLY A 115 18.38 0.61 15.21
C GLY A 115 17.73 1.97 14.89
N PRO A 116 17.45 2.83 15.89
CA PRO A 116 16.94 4.18 15.67
C PRO A 116 17.93 5.11 14.93
#